data_AF-A0A5J4K9A2-F1
#
_entry.id   AF-A0A5J4K9A2-F1
#
_cell.length_a   1.000
_cell.length_b   1.000
_cell.length_c   1.000
_cell.angle_alpha   90.00
_cell.angle_beta   90.00
_cell.angle_gamma   90.00
#
_symmetry.space_group_name_H-M   'P 1'
#
loop_
_entity.id
_entity.type
_entity.pdbx_description
1 polymer ?
#
loop_
_entity_poly.entity_id
_entity_poly.type
_entity_poly.pdbx_seq_one_letter_code
_entity_poly.pdbx_strand_id
1 'polypeptide(L)'
;MFWFGIALVCLGALTVVITQLLGRRSTPVRSPEERFRLREQLIASGVSPRVAEYIAQGKRLEAIKAYRDETGQSLKEAVRYIDPLLQ
;
A
#
# COMPACT_ATOMS: atom_id res chain seq x y z
N MET A 1 -11.95 -16.26 40.78
CA MET A 1 -11.47 -17.27 39.80
C MET A 1 -11.92 -16.98 38.35
N PHE A 2 -13.14 -16.48 38.09
CA PHE A 2 -13.71 -16.36 36.72
C PHE A 2 -13.19 -15.19 35.86
N TRP A 3 -12.52 -14.19 36.45
CA TRP A 3 -12.15 -12.96 35.73
C TRP A 3 -10.92 -13.11 34.82
N PHE A 4 -9.99 -14.02 35.16
CA PHE A 4 -8.78 -14.29 34.38
C PHE A 4 -9.07 -14.98 33.03
N GLY A 5 -10.13 -15.80 32.96
CA GLY A 5 -10.52 -16.47 31.71
C GLY A 5 -11.01 -15.48 30.65
N ILE A 6 -11.73 -14.43 31.07
CA ILE A 6 -12.22 -13.37 30.18
C ILE A 6 -11.04 -12.52 29.67
N ALA A 7 -10.10 -12.20 30.56
CA ALA A 7 -8.91 -11.42 30.19
C ALA A 7 -8.06 -12.11 29.11
N LEU A 8 -7.95 -13.45 29.15
CA LEU A 8 -7.19 -14.22 28.17
C LEU A 8 -7.88 -14.28 26.79
N VAL A 9 -9.20 -14.42 26.78
CA VAL A 9 -10.02 -14.38 25.56
C VAL A 9 -9.99 -12.98 24.93
N CYS A 10 -10.07 -11.92 25.73
CA CYS A 10 -9.91 -10.56 25.27
C CYS A 10 -8.52 -10.31 24.66
N LEU A 11 -7.46 -10.82 25.28
CA LEU A 11 -6.10 -10.68 24.75
C LEU A 11 -5.93 -11.39 23.40
N GLY A 12 -6.46 -12.60 23.26
CA GLY A 12 -6.44 -13.35 22.00
C GLY A 12 -7.29 -12.70 20.90
N ALA A 13 -8.45 -12.14 21.25
CA ALA A 13 -9.24 -11.36 20.32
C ALA A 13 -8.52 -10.07 19.91
N LEU A 14 -7.81 -9.41 20.84
CA LEU A 14 -7.05 -8.19 20.58
C LEU A 14 -5.88 -8.44 19.64
N THR A 15 -5.12 -9.53 19.79
CA THR A 15 -4.01 -9.85 18.89
C THR A 15 -4.51 -10.12 17.48
N VAL A 16 -5.58 -10.91 17.33
CA VAL A 16 -6.23 -11.16 16.02
C VAL A 16 -6.78 -9.88 15.42
N VAL A 17 -7.41 -9.02 16.21
CA VAL A 17 -7.94 -7.71 15.76
C VAL A 17 -6.80 -6.76 15.37
N ILE A 18 -5.70 -6.71 16.11
CA ILE A 18 -4.51 -5.90 15.77
C ILE A 18 -3.87 -6.41 14.47
N THR A 19 -3.73 -7.73 14.30
CA THR A 19 -3.25 -8.35 13.06
C THR A 19 -4.18 -8.05 11.88
N GLN A 20 -5.50 -8.11 12.10
CA GLN A 20 -6.50 -7.74 11.09
C GLN A 20 -6.50 -6.23 10.78
N LEU A 21 -6.26 -5.36 11.75
CA LEU A 21 -6.24 -3.90 11.58
C LEU A 21 -4.97 -3.42 10.86
N LEU A 22 -3.81 -4.05 11.08
CA LEU A 22 -2.60 -3.78 10.28
C LEU A 22 -2.74 -4.35 8.86
N GLY A 23 -3.49 -5.44 8.68
CA GLY A 23 -3.84 -6.01 7.37
C GLY A 23 -4.95 -5.28 6.62
N ARG A 24 -5.76 -4.43 7.29
CA ARG A 24 -6.91 -3.73 6.69
C ARG A 24 -6.56 -2.47 5.90
N ARG A 25 -5.27 -2.28 5.55
CA ARG A 25 -4.92 -1.61 4.28
C ARG A 25 -4.91 -2.62 3.13
N SER A 26 -5.80 -3.62 3.14
CA SER A 26 -6.26 -4.26 1.91
C SER A 26 -6.84 -3.14 1.05
N THR A 27 -5.98 -2.60 0.20
CA THR A 27 -6.40 -1.79 -0.94
C THR A 27 -7.53 -2.57 -1.60
N PRO A 28 -8.68 -1.93 -1.89
CA PRO A 28 -9.76 -2.62 -2.59
C PRO A 28 -9.10 -3.30 -3.78
N VAL A 29 -9.35 -4.60 -3.96
CA VAL A 29 -8.76 -5.38 -5.05
C VAL A 29 -9.29 -4.76 -6.34
N ARG A 30 -8.61 -3.71 -6.82
CA ARG A 30 -8.87 -3.05 -8.10
C ARG A 30 -8.87 -4.16 -9.13
N SER A 31 -9.90 -4.22 -9.96
CA SER A 31 -10.08 -5.35 -10.86
C SER A 31 -8.80 -5.54 -11.71
N PRO A 32 -8.43 -6.78 -12.09
CA PRO A 32 -7.21 -7.02 -12.86
C PRO A 32 -7.11 -6.14 -14.12
N GLU A 33 -8.24 -5.87 -14.75
CA GLU A 33 -8.38 -4.97 -15.91
C GLU A 33 -8.12 -3.50 -15.59
N GLU A 34 -8.60 -2.99 -14.46
CA GLU A 34 -8.34 -1.61 -14.04
C GLU A 34 -6.87 -1.40 -13.64
N ARG A 35 -6.25 -2.39 -13.01
CA ARG A 35 -4.81 -2.34 -12.68
C ARG A 35 -3.98 -2.29 -13.94
N PHE A 36 -4.32 -3.11 -14.94
CA PHE A 36 -3.65 -3.13 -16.22
C PHE A 36 -3.78 -1.77 -16.92
N ARG A 37 -5.01 -1.22 -16.97
CA ARG A 37 -5.27 0.10 -17.55
C ARG A 37 -4.52 1.22 -16.83
N LEU A 38 -4.52 1.22 -15.49
CA LEU A 38 -3.81 2.23 -14.72
C LEU A 38 -2.29 2.14 -14.97
N ARG A 39 -1.74 0.93 -14.93
CA ARG A 39 -0.31 0.71 -15.22
C ARG A 39 0.05 1.21 -16.62
N GLU A 40 -0.76 0.87 -17.61
CA GLU A 40 -0.54 1.30 -19.00
C GLU A 40 -0.58 2.82 -19.13
N GLN A 41 -1.55 3.48 -18.50
CA GLN A 41 -1.64 4.95 -18.47
C GLN A 41 -0.43 5.60 -17.78
N LEU A 42 0.03 5.02 -16.68
CA LEU A 42 1.22 5.50 -15.95
C LEU A 42 2.48 5.34 -16.79
N ILE A 43 2.65 4.20 -17.46
CA ILE A 43 3.80 3.99 -18.35
C ILE A 43 3.75 4.97 -19.52
N ALA A 44 2.57 5.21 -20.11
CA ALA A 44 2.39 6.19 -21.16
C ALA A 44 2.68 7.63 -20.73
N SER A 45 2.48 7.97 -19.45
CA SER A 45 2.83 9.29 -18.89
C SER A 45 4.29 9.43 -18.47
N GLY A 46 5.11 8.39 -18.68
CA GLY A 46 6.55 8.38 -18.39
C GLY A 46 6.93 7.83 -17.03
N VAL A 47 6.00 7.22 -16.30
CA VAL A 47 6.30 6.49 -15.06
C VAL A 47 6.98 5.17 -15.41
N SER A 48 8.00 4.77 -14.65
CA SER A 48 8.64 3.47 -14.89
C SER A 48 7.65 2.32 -14.68
N PRO A 49 7.80 1.20 -15.41
CA PRO A 49 6.93 0.03 -15.22
C PRO A 49 6.94 -0.50 -13.78
N ARG A 50 8.06 -0.35 -13.06
CA ARG A 50 8.22 -0.81 -11.68
C ARG A 50 7.44 0.04 -10.69
N VAL A 51 7.53 1.36 -10.84
CA VAL A 51 6.76 2.32 -10.02
C VAL A 51 5.27 2.19 -10.32
N ALA A 52 4.90 2.07 -11.59
CA ALA A 52 3.52 1.89 -12.04
C ALA A 52 2.87 0.64 -11.43
N GLU A 53 3.61 -0.46 -11.32
CA GLU A 53 3.14 -1.70 -10.70
C GLU A 53 2.82 -1.50 -9.21
N TYR A 54 3.70 -0.82 -8.46
CA TYR A 54 3.45 -0.52 -7.05
C TYR A 54 2.26 0.43 -6.85
N ILE A 55 2.07 1.41 -7.75
CA ILE A 55 0.90 2.30 -7.73
C ILE A 55 -0.38 1.51 -8.02
N ALA A 56 -0.38 0.63 -9.04
CA ALA A 56 -1.52 -0.22 -9.36
C ALA A 56 -1.90 -1.20 -8.24
N GLN A 57 -0.93 -1.62 -7.43
CA GLN A 57 -1.14 -2.44 -6.22
C GLN A 57 -1.55 -1.59 -4.99
N GLY A 58 -1.48 -0.26 -5.06
CA GLY A 58 -1.71 0.66 -3.95
C GLY A 58 -0.62 0.60 -2.86
N LYS A 59 0.56 0.10 -3.21
CA LYS A 59 1.74 -0.02 -2.35
C LYS A 59 2.53 1.30 -2.33
N ARG A 60 2.00 2.28 -1.59
CA ARG A 60 2.53 3.66 -1.55
C ARG A 60 4.02 3.72 -1.22
N LEU A 61 4.44 3.03 -0.16
CA LEU A 61 5.81 3.14 0.34
C LEU A 61 6.80 2.56 -0.66
N GLU A 62 6.44 1.44 -1.29
CA GLU A 62 7.21 0.75 -2.32
C GLU A 62 7.29 1.57 -3.60
N ALA A 63 6.21 2.25 -4.01
CA ALA A 63 6.21 3.17 -5.14
C ALA A 63 7.17 4.35 -4.90
N ILE A 64 7.13 4.96 -3.70
CA ILE A 64 8.04 6.05 -3.33
C ILE A 64 9.50 5.57 -3.31
N LYS A 65 9.77 4.39 -2.76
CA LYS A 65 11.12 3.81 -2.74
C LYS A 65 11.63 3.57 -4.16
N ALA A 66 10.84 2.88 -4.99
CA ALA A 66 11.22 2.60 -6.38
C ALA A 66 11.49 3.88 -7.18
N TYR A 67 10.65 4.91 -7.03
CA TYR A 67 10.85 6.19 -7.71
C TYR A 67 12.14 6.89 -7.26
N ARG A 68 12.47 6.86 -5.96
CA ARG A 68 13.73 7.41 -5.45
C ARG A 68 14.94 6.64 -5.93
N ASP A 69 14.87 5.31 -5.92
CA ASP A 69 15.97 4.44 -6.34
C ASP A 69 16.29 4.66 -7.84
N GLU A 70 15.27 4.93 -8.65
CA GLU A 70 15.41 5.17 -10.09
C GLU A 70 15.83 6.60 -10.44
N THR A 71 15.32 7.61 -9.71
CA THR A 71 15.54 9.02 -10.04
C THR A 71 16.61 9.70 -9.20
N GLY A 72 17.04 9.09 -8.09
CA GLY A 72 17.94 9.68 -7.10
C GLY A 72 17.34 10.86 -6.33
N GLN A 73 16.04 11.14 -6.50
CA GLN A 73 15.42 12.33 -5.90
C GLN A 73 15.23 12.21 -4.38
N SER A 74 15.09 13.39 -3.76
CA SER A 74 14.78 13.48 -2.32
C SER A 74 13.43 12.84 -2.01
N LEU A 75 13.25 12.41 -0.76
CA LEU A 75 11.98 11.82 -0.30
C LEU A 75 10.79 12.76 -0.52
N LYS A 76 10.99 14.06 -0.35
CA LYS A 76 9.95 15.07 -0.52
C LYS A 76 9.43 15.10 -1.95
N GLU A 77 10.33 15.11 -2.94
CA GLU A 77 9.95 15.12 -4.35
C GLU A 77 9.28 13.80 -4.76
N ALA A 78 9.79 12.68 -4.27
CA ALA A 78 9.17 11.38 -4.53
C ALA A 78 7.74 11.27 -3.98
N VAL A 79 7.51 11.75 -2.74
CA VAL A 79 6.17 11.81 -2.17
C VAL A 79 5.28 12.74 -3.00
N ARG A 80 5.77 13.94 -3.36
CA ARG A 80 5.04 14.92 -4.17
C ARG A 80 4.60 14.37 -5.52
N TYR A 81 5.43 13.52 -6.14
CA TYR A 81 5.12 12.89 -7.41
C TYR A 81 4.14 11.71 -7.28
N ILE A 82 4.34 10.86 -6.26
CA ILE A 82 3.60 9.59 -6.12
C ILE A 82 2.23 9.76 -5.45
N ASP A 83 2.10 10.66 -4.48
CA ASP A 83 0.84 10.84 -3.74
C ASP A 83 -0.37 11.16 -4.64
N PRO A 84 -0.29 12.07 -5.62
CA PRO A 84 -1.39 12.34 -6.55
C PRO A 84 -1.80 11.16 -7.43
N LEU A 85 -0.89 10.19 -7.67
CA LEU A 85 -1.16 9.01 -8.49
C LEU A 85 -1.89 7.90 -7.72
N LEU A 86 -2.00 8.05 -6.38
CA LEU A 86 -2.61 7.09 -5.47
C LEU A 86 -3.95 7.56 -4.88
N GLN A 87 -4.43 8.73 -5.30
CA GLN A 87 -5.76 9.26 -4.92
C GLN A 87 -6.86 8.62 -5.77
#